data_AF-A0A4Y8KRP4-F1
#
_entry.id   AF-A0A4Y8KRP4-F1
#
_cell.length_a   1.000
_cell.length_b   1.000
_cell.length_c   1.000
_cell.angle_alpha   90.00
_cell.angle_beta   90.00
_cell.angle_gamma   90.00
#
_symmetry.space_group_name_H-M   'P 1'
#
loop_
_entity.id
_entity.type
_entity.pdbx_description
1 polymer ?
#
loop_
_entity_poly.entity_id
_entity_poly.type
_entity_poly.pdbx_seq_one_letter_code
_entity_poly.pdbx_strand_id
1 'polypeptide(L)'
;MIGWCISKVICWARASTAEIACALRIPQGTAAGVMRESRGLTHALPLTLQALRTGQISARHAQRMRDHVASIPPLPGDRDRALGQCRPVRRSRGGEALPADL
;
A
#
# COMPACT_ATOMS: atom_id res chain seq x y z
N MET A 1 12.80 21.93 9.10
CA MET A 1 11.87 22.03 7.94
C MET A 1 11.27 20.70 7.45
N ILE A 2 11.55 19.54 8.09
CA ILE A 2 11.07 18.22 7.63
C ILE A 2 9.72 17.80 8.26
N GLY A 3 9.35 18.38 9.42
CA GLY A 3 8.12 18.03 10.16
C GLY A 3 6.80 18.37 9.45
N TRP A 4 6.80 19.36 8.56
CA TRP A 4 5.59 19.77 7.83
C TRP A 4 5.20 18.77 6.72
N CYS A 5 6.20 18.16 6.05
CA CYS A 5 5.97 17.20 4.98
C CYS A 5 5.34 15.89 5.48
N ILE A 6 5.78 15.41 6.65
CA ILE A 6 5.27 14.16 7.25
C ILE A 6 3.80 14.34 7.66
N SER A 7 3.47 15.48 8.29
CA SER A 7 2.09 15.78 8.69
C SER A 7 1.15 15.90 7.49
N LYS A 8 1.58 16.54 6.39
CA LYS A 8 0.76 16.67 5.17
C LYS A 8 0.44 15.32 4.52
N VAL A 9 1.43 14.45 4.43
CA VAL A 9 1.28 13.10 3.83
C VAL A 9 0.34 12.23 4.67
N ILE A 10 0.47 12.28 6.00
CA ILE A 10 -0.37 11.47 6.91
C ILE A 10 -1.82 11.97 6.90
N CYS A 11 -2.06 13.28 7.01
CA CYS A 11 -3.43 13.83 6.97
C CYS A 11 -4.12 13.56 5.62
N TRP A 12 -3.39 13.73 4.51
CA TRP A 12 -3.94 13.43 3.19
C TRP A 12 -4.31 11.95 3.04
N ALA A 13 -3.42 11.02 3.43
CA ALA A 13 -3.72 9.58 3.36
C ALA A 13 -4.96 9.20 4.18
N ARG A 14 -5.15 9.81 5.35
CA ARG A 14 -6.32 9.58 6.20
C ARG A 14 -7.60 10.14 5.61
N ALA A 15 -7.57 11.39 5.13
CA ALA A 15 -8.72 12.05 4.50
C ALA A 15 -9.16 11.31 3.25
N SER A 16 -8.25 11.00 2.32
CA SER A 16 -8.58 10.27 1.09
C SER A 16 -9.15 8.88 1.37
N THR A 17 -8.67 8.18 2.40
CA THR A 17 -9.25 6.88 2.77
C THR A 17 -10.68 7.03 3.27
N ALA A 18 -10.98 8.08 4.04
CA ALA A 18 -12.33 8.34 4.54
C ALA A 18 -13.32 8.69 3.42
N GLU A 19 -12.91 9.52 2.46
CA GLU A 19 -13.70 9.84 1.27
C GLU A 19 -14.05 8.59 0.47
N ILE A 20 -13.06 7.73 0.19
CA ILE A 20 -13.26 6.47 -0.54
C ILE A 20 -14.18 5.52 0.22
N ALA A 21 -14.01 5.39 1.55
CA ALA A 21 -14.86 4.55 2.38
C ALA A 21 -16.32 5.02 2.38
N CYS A 22 -16.54 6.34 2.45
CA CYS A 22 -17.88 6.92 2.39
C CYS A 22 -18.52 6.72 1.00
N ALA A 23 -17.79 7.05 -0.06
CA ALA A 23 -18.27 6.93 -1.44
C ALA A 23 -18.64 5.50 -1.83
N LEU A 24 -17.86 4.51 -1.37
CA LEU A 24 -18.08 3.09 -1.66
C LEU A 24 -18.90 2.36 -0.59
N ARG A 25 -19.24 3.03 0.52
CA ARG A 25 -19.96 2.46 1.67
C ARG A 25 -19.33 1.18 2.22
N ILE A 26 -17.99 1.17 2.32
CA ILE A 26 -17.17 0.05 2.83
C ILE A 26 -16.41 0.44 4.11
N PRO A 27 -15.95 -0.53 4.93
CA PRO A 27 -15.13 -0.22 6.09
C PRO A 27 -13.83 0.50 5.73
N GLN A 28 -13.38 1.41 6.60
CA GLN A 28 -12.14 2.19 6.42
C GLN A 28 -10.90 1.31 6.19
N GLY A 29 -10.82 0.14 6.84
CA GLY A 29 -9.74 -0.82 6.63
C GLY A 29 -9.73 -1.40 5.21
N THR A 30 -10.90 -1.66 4.64
CA THR A 30 -11.06 -2.13 3.26
C THR A 30 -10.68 -1.04 2.27
N ALA A 31 -11.15 0.20 2.49
CA ALA A 31 -10.77 1.35 1.66
C ALA A 31 -9.25 1.59 1.66
N ALA A 32 -8.60 1.48 2.82
CA ALA A 32 -7.14 1.57 2.93
C ALA A 32 -6.44 0.46 2.14
N GLY A 33 -7.01 -0.75 2.12
CA GLY A 33 -6.55 -1.87 1.29
C GLY A 33 -6.65 -1.55 -0.20
N VAL A 34 -7.81 -1.11 -0.66
CA VAL A 34 -8.06 -0.73 -2.08
C VAL A 34 -7.14 0.40 -2.55
N MET A 35 -6.87 1.40 -1.70
CA MET A 35 -5.96 2.49 -2.03
C MET A 35 -4.51 2.02 -2.16
N ARG A 36 -4.06 1.14 -1.26
CA ARG A 36 -2.74 0.50 -1.35
C ARG A 36 -2.64 -0.38 -2.59
N GLU A 37 -3.75 -1.03 -2.93
CA GLU A 37 -3.82 -1.90 -4.10
C GLU A 37 -3.74 -1.10 -5.41
N SER A 38 -4.55 -0.07 -5.53
CA SER A 38 -4.57 0.80 -6.71
C SER A 38 -3.21 1.45 -6.95
N ARG A 39 -2.53 1.90 -5.89
CA ARG A 39 -1.19 2.51 -5.99
C ARG A 39 -0.13 1.51 -6.46
N GLY A 40 -0.11 0.31 -5.91
CA GLY A 40 0.89 -0.69 -6.29
C GLY A 40 0.73 -1.16 -7.73
N LEU A 41 -0.51 -1.38 -8.20
CA LEU A 41 -0.78 -1.70 -9.60
C LEU A 41 -0.35 -0.56 -10.54
N THR A 42 -0.65 0.69 -10.20
CA THR A 42 -0.34 1.85 -11.05
C THR A 42 1.16 2.07 -11.24
N HIS A 43 1.98 1.89 -10.19
CA HIS A 43 3.41 2.18 -10.27
C HIS A 43 4.28 0.99 -10.66
N ALA A 44 3.91 -0.22 -10.23
CA ALA A 44 4.75 -1.41 -10.39
C ALA A 44 4.30 -2.33 -11.53
N LEU A 45 2.99 -2.44 -11.81
CA LEU A 45 2.45 -3.38 -12.80
C LEU A 45 1.37 -2.73 -13.70
N PRO A 46 1.70 -1.71 -14.52
CA PRO A 46 0.71 -1.01 -15.35
C PRO A 46 0.04 -1.91 -16.40
N LEU A 47 0.75 -2.90 -16.95
CA LEU A 47 0.17 -3.87 -17.89
C LEU A 47 -0.86 -4.79 -17.22
N THR A 48 -0.60 -5.20 -15.98
CA THR A 48 -1.57 -5.97 -15.18
C THR A 48 -2.80 -5.14 -14.85
N LEU A 49 -2.63 -3.84 -14.57
CA LEU A 49 -3.76 -2.92 -14.37
C LEU A 49 -4.62 -2.79 -15.64
N GLN A 50 -3.99 -2.75 -16.82
CA GLN A 50 -4.72 -2.73 -18.10
C GLN A 50 -5.53 -4.01 -18.31
N ALA A 51 -4.92 -5.18 -18.12
CA ALA A 51 -5.60 -6.47 -18.25
C ALA A 51 -6.80 -6.57 -17.28
N LEU A 52 -6.64 -6.09 -16.04
CA LEU A 52 -7.71 -6.03 -15.04
C LEU A 52 -8.85 -5.10 -15.49
N ARG A 53 -8.54 -3.92 -16.03
CA ARG A 53 -9.55 -2.96 -16.54
C ARG A 53 -10.34 -3.51 -17.71
N THR A 54 -9.69 -4.28 -18.58
CA THR A 54 -10.35 -4.94 -19.72
C THR A 54 -11.10 -6.22 -19.34
N GLY A 55 -11.08 -6.62 -18.07
CA GLY A 55 -11.75 -7.85 -17.60
C GLY A 55 -11.07 -9.15 -18.03
N GLN A 56 -9.86 -9.10 -18.61
CA GLN A 56 -9.12 -10.30 -19.03
C GLN A 56 -8.62 -11.11 -17.82
N ILE A 57 -8.44 -10.45 -16.67
CA ILE A 57 -8.05 -11.07 -15.41
C ILE A 57 -8.93 -10.57 -14.26
N SER A 58 -9.08 -11.37 -13.21
CA SER A 58 -9.82 -10.98 -12.01
C SER A 58 -8.97 -10.16 -11.04
N ALA A 59 -9.62 -9.42 -10.13
CA ALA A 59 -8.93 -8.66 -9.08
C ALA A 59 -8.08 -9.57 -8.17
N ARG A 60 -8.52 -10.81 -7.91
CA ARG A 60 -7.74 -11.81 -7.16
C ARG A 60 -6.49 -12.25 -7.93
N HIS A 61 -6.55 -12.35 -9.25
CA HIS A 61 -5.39 -12.66 -10.07
C HIS A 61 -4.38 -11.50 -10.07
N ALA A 62 -4.86 -10.26 -10.18
CA ALA A 62 -4.00 -9.08 -10.08
C ALA A 62 -3.27 -9.01 -8.71
N GLN A 63 -3.97 -9.34 -7.61
CA GLN A 63 -3.37 -9.43 -6.27
C GLN A 63 -2.22 -10.46 -6.23
N ARG A 64 -2.46 -11.68 -6.75
CA ARG A 64 -1.45 -12.74 -6.81
C ARG A 64 -0.22 -12.32 -7.62
N MET A 65 -0.42 -11.69 -8.77
CA MET A 65 0.67 -11.18 -9.61
C MET A 65 1.53 -10.16 -8.86
N ARG A 66 0.91 -9.30 -8.07
CA ARG A 66 1.62 -8.33 -7.25
C ARG A 66 2.38 -8.95 -6.09
N ASP A 67 1.78 -9.91 -5.39
CA ASP A 67 2.45 -10.61 -4.31
C ASP A 67 3.69 -11.36 -4.83
N HIS A 68 3.61 -11.93 -6.05
CA HIS A 68 4.78 -12.51 -6.72
C HIS A 68 5.86 -11.46 -7.02
N VAL A 69 5.51 -10.32 -7.63
CA VAL A 69 6.49 -9.25 -7.91
C VAL A 69 7.10 -8.70 -6.62
N ALA A 70 6.33 -8.58 -5.54
CA ALA A 70 6.83 -8.13 -4.24
C ALA A 70 7.79 -9.13 -3.58
N SER A 71 7.73 -10.41 -3.97
CA SER A 71 8.66 -11.44 -3.49
C SER A 71 10.04 -11.35 -4.15
N ILE A 72 10.15 -10.66 -5.30
CA ILE A 72 11.41 -10.52 -6.02
C ILE A 72 12.24 -9.41 -5.36
N PRO A 73 13.47 -9.68 -4.91
CA PRO A 73 14.34 -8.65 -4.34
C PRO A 73 14.66 -7.59 -5.41
N PRO A 74 14.73 -6.30 -5.04
CA PRO A 74 15.01 -5.24 -5.99
C PRO A 74 16.39 -5.45 -6.61
N LEU A 75 16.47 -5.32 -7.94
CA LEU A 75 17.74 -5.35 -8.66
C LEU A 75 18.60 -4.16 -8.23
N PRO A 76 19.93 -4.33 -8.09
CA PRO A 76 20.84 -3.23 -7.78
C PRO A 76 20.80 -2.19 -8.91
N GLY A 77 20.11 -1.07 -8.67
CA GLY A 77 19.93 0.02 -9.64
C GLY A 77 18.48 0.54 -9.76
N ASP A 78 17.47 -0.22 -9.32
CA ASP A 78 16.04 0.16 -9.44
C ASP A 78 15.49 0.87 -8.18
N ARG A 79 16.37 1.54 -7.41
CA ARG A 79 15.99 2.20 -6.14
C ARG A 79 15.01 3.36 -6.36
N ASP A 80 14.97 3.95 -7.54
CA ASP A 80 14.16 5.13 -7.84
C ASP A 80 12.69 4.81 -8.09
N ARG A 81 12.34 3.57 -8.46
CA ARG A 81 10.93 3.14 -8.66
C ARG A 81 10.22 2.83 -7.35
N ALA A 82 10.97 2.45 -6.30
CA ALA A 82 10.43 2.10 -4.99
C ALA A 82 10.07 3.33 -4.13
N LEU A 83 10.63 4.51 -4.42
CA LEU A 83 10.55 5.70 -3.56
C LEU A 83 9.27 6.54 -3.73
N GLY A 84 8.37 6.19 -4.65
CA GLY A 84 7.02 6.77 -4.76
C GLY A 84 6.00 6.25 -3.73
N GLN A 85 6.42 5.36 -2.83
CA GLN A 85 5.55 4.70 -1.88
C GLN A 85 5.50 5.47 -0.56
N CYS A 86 4.36 6.13 -0.34
CA CYS A 86 3.97 6.66 0.95
C CYS A 86 3.87 5.51 1.97
N ARG A 87 4.98 5.20 2.65
CA ARG A 87 5.04 4.26 3.76
C ARG A 87 4.98 5.04 5.09
N PRO A 88 3.82 5.11 5.76
CA PRO A 88 3.80 5.13 7.20
C PRO A 88 3.72 3.69 7.73
N VAL A 89 4.56 3.45 8.74
CA VAL A 89 4.89 2.18 9.37
C VAL A 89 3.67 1.59 10.12
N ARG A 90 3.54 0.26 10.16
CA ARG A 90 2.66 -0.40 11.13
C ARG A 90 3.14 0.02 12.53
N ARG A 91 2.30 0.67 13.35
CA ARG A 91 2.49 0.58 14.80
C ARG A 91 2.19 -0.88 15.18
N SER A 92 3.20 -1.59 15.66
CA SER A 92 2.97 -2.78 16.48
C SER A 92 2.13 -2.33 17.69
N ARG A 93 0.92 -2.89 17.82
CA ARG A 93 0.31 -3.03 19.15
C ARG A 93 0.99 -4.24 19.79
N GLY A 94 1.54 -4.05 20.99
CA GLY A 94 1.74 -5.10 21.98
C GLY A 94 2.76 -6.19 21.63
N GLY A 95 3.99 -5.99 22.10
CA GLY A 95 4.88 -7.08 22.49
C GLY A 95 5.48 -6.62 23.81
N GLU A 96 4.79 -6.93 24.92
CA GLU A 96 5.34 -6.78 26.25
C GLU A 96 6.66 -7.54 26.31
N ALA A 97 7.71 -6.86 26.78
CA ALA A 97 8.97 -7.52 27.06
C ALA A 97 8.74 -8.49 28.22
N LEU A 98 8.70 -9.79 27.92
CA LEU A 98 9.02 -10.81 28.91
C LEU A 98 10.45 -10.48 29.42
N PRO A 99 10.67 -10.25 30.72
CA PRO A 99 12.03 -10.15 31.23
C PRO A 99 12.68 -11.52 31.14
N ALA A 100 13.74 -11.61 30.34
CA ALA A 100 14.72 -12.66 30.44
C ALA A 100 15.55 -12.42 31.70
N ASP A 101 15.39 -13.34 32.65
CA ASP A 101 16.37 -13.83 33.64
C ASP A 101 16.77 -12.87 34.78
N LEU A 102 16.65 -13.28 36.04
CA LEU A 102 17.64 -14.03 36.83
C LEU A 102 18.96 -13.27 37.01
#